data_AF-A0A1X7A7J7-F1
#
_entry.id   AF-A0A1X7A7J7-F1
#
_cell.length_a   1.000
_cell.length_b   1.000
_cell.length_c   1.000
_cell.angle_alpha   90.00
_cell.angle_beta   90.00
_cell.angle_gamma   90.00
#
_symmetry.space_group_name_H-M   'P 1'
#
loop_
_entity.id
_entity.type
_entity.pdbx_description
1 polymer ?
#
loop_
_entity_poly.entity_id
_entity_poly.type
_entity_poly.pdbx_seq_one_letter_code
_entity_poly.pdbx_strand_id
1 'polypeptide(L)'
;MLNSSQFDKRSLRVRTVILSLTALSISACTSDQTVSDTDLPFFGGGYRAEGDQCRRIGENEFTNQFLDDAANLVGCPEDMENLGVFVTDTGADEVGRKDGYILFSVPVR
;
A
#
# COMPACT_ATOMS: atom_id res chain seq x y z
N MET A 1 -48.39 39.12 50.42
CA MET A 1 -47.57 37.99 49.96
C MET A 1 -46.37 38.59 49.23
N LEU A 2 -45.23 38.63 49.93
CA LEU A 2 -43.92 39.15 49.52
C LEU A 2 -43.26 38.18 48.52
N ASN A 3 -42.29 38.51 47.66
CA ASN A 3 -41.63 39.74 47.21
C ASN A 3 -40.64 39.30 46.09
N SER A 4 -40.29 40.24 45.22
CA SER A 4 -39.15 40.19 44.28
C SER A 4 -37.80 39.94 44.95
N SER A 5 -36.88 39.21 44.29
CA SER A 5 -35.40 39.34 44.37
C SER A 5 -34.77 38.09 43.71
N GLN A 6 -34.15 38.10 42.51
CA GLN A 6 -32.89 38.76 42.11
C GLN A 6 -31.76 38.65 43.15
N PHE A 7 -30.60 38.17 42.67
CA PHE A 7 -29.29 38.04 43.31
C PHE A 7 -29.12 36.95 44.39
N ASP A 8 -28.23 35.97 44.13
CA ASP A 8 -26.87 36.17 44.64
C ASP A 8 -25.80 35.38 43.85
N LYS A 9 -24.76 36.12 43.46
CA LYS A 9 -23.52 35.63 42.88
C LYS A 9 -22.63 35.23 44.05
N ARG A 10 -22.19 33.97 44.13
CA ARG A 10 -20.87 33.51 44.65
C ARG A 10 -20.99 32.10 45.22
N SER A 11 -20.55 31.12 44.47
CA SER A 11 -19.63 30.13 45.04
C SER A 11 -18.93 29.40 43.90
N LEU A 12 -17.71 29.86 43.61
CA LEU A 12 -16.75 29.14 42.81
C LEU A 12 -16.54 27.77 43.47
N ARG A 13 -17.09 26.71 42.88
CA ARG A 13 -16.57 25.35 43.07
C ARG A 13 -16.20 24.82 41.70
N VAL A 14 -14.94 25.09 41.36
CA VAL A 14 -14.16 24.29 40.41
C VAL A 14 -14.38 22.83 40.76
N ARG A 15 -15.02 22.06 39.88
CA ARG A 15 -14.88 20.60 39.83
C ARG A 15 -15.41 20.06 38.50
N THR A 16 -14.44 19.80 37.63
CA THR A 16 -14.42 18.66 36.72
C THR A 16 -15.29 18.79 35.47
N VAL A 17 -14.73 19.46 34.45
CA VAL A 17 -15.04 19.19 33.04
C VAL A 17 -14.60 17.75 32.78
N ILE A 18 -15.55 16.80 32.71
CA ILE A 18 -15.28 15.44 32.22
C ILE A 18 -15.18 15.53 30.70
N LEU A 19 -13.98 15.88 30.23
CA LEU A 19 -13.59 15.77 28.84
C LEU A 19 -13.52 14.27 28.52
N SER A 20 -14.61 13.73 27.97
CA SER A 20 -14.68 12.33 27.56
C SER A 20 -13.76 12.15 26.35
N LEU A 21 -12.52 11.75 26.63
CA LEU A 21 -11.52 11.39 25.63
C LEU A 21 -11.96 10.04 25.02
N THR A 22 -12.81 10.08 24.00
CA THR A 22 -13.12 8.89 23.20
C THR A 22 -11.85 8.47 22.46
N ALA A 23 -11.21 7.43 22.98
CA ALA A 23 -10.04 6.79 22.36
C ALA A 23 -10.45 6.22 21.00
N LEU A 24 -10.05 6.89 19.92
CA LEU A 24 -10.13 6.37 18.57
C LEU A 24 -9.02 5.33 18.40
N SER A 25 -9.36 4.05 18.56
CA SER A 25 -8.45 2.95 18.24
C SER A 25 -8.29 2.86 16.72
N ILE A 26 -7.17 3.37 16.21
CA ILE A 26 -6.79 3.21 14.80
C ILE A 26 -6.36 1.74 14.64
N SER A 27 -7.26 0.91 14.10
CA SER A 27 -6.90 -0.43 13.65
C SER A 27 -6.04 -0.27 12.40
N ALA A 28 -4.73 -0.43 12.54
CA ALA A 28 -3.82 -0.49 11.41
C ALA A 28 -4.10 -1.78 10.64
N CYS A 29 -4.40 -1.68 9.34
CA CYS A 29 -4.36 -2.82 8.45
C CYS A 29 -2.93 -3.35 8.44
N THR A 30 -2.70 -4.53 9.01
CA THR A 30 -1.49 -5.29 8.73
C THR A 30 -1.66 -5.80 7.30
N SER A 31 -0.88 -5.30 6.36
CA SER A 31 -0.76 -5.96 5.07
C SER A 31 -0.13 -7.31 5.37
N ASP A 32 -0.91 -8.37 5.28
CA ASP A 32 -0.41 -9.74 5.40
C ASP A 32 0.45 -9.96 4.16
N GLN A 33 1.73 -9.62 4.27
CA GLN A 33 2.70 -9.87 3.22
C GLN A 33 2.89 -11.38 3.24
N THR A 34 2.04 -12.11 2.51
CA THR A 34 2.29 -13.51 2.17
C THR A 34 3.63 -13.52 1.48
N VAL A 35 4.67 -13.89 2.23
CA VAL A 35 5.98 -14.22 1.69
C VAL A 35 5.73 -15.43 0.80
N SER A 36 5.43 -15.16 -0.47
CA SER A 36 5.34 -16.22 -1.47
C SER A 36 6.74 -16.80 -1.56
N ASP A 37 6.86 -18.11 -1.32
CA ASP A 37 8.12 -18.84 -1.48
C ASP A 37 8.44 -18.91 -2.98
N THR A 38 8.96 -17.81 -3.50
CA THR A 38 9.29 -17.64 -4.91
C THR A 38 10.80 -17.56 -5.09
N ASP A 39 11.28 -18.23 -6.13
CA ASP A 39 12.66 -18.16 -6.60
C ASP A 39 12.84 -17.12 -7.73
N LEU A 40 11.83 -16.28 -7.97
CA LEU A 40 11.94 -15.16 -8.90
C LEU A 40 13.06 -14.21 -8.44
N PRO A 41 14.09 -13.94 -9.26
CA PRO A 41 15.27 -13.18 -8.87
C PRO A 41 14.98 -11.67 -8.87
N PHE A 42 14.15 -11.21 -7.92
CA PHE A 42 13.80 -9.80 -7.80
C PHE A 42 15.01 -8.94 -7.37
N PHE A 43 15.13 -7.77 -7.98
CA PHE A 43 16.16 -6.79 -7.60
C PHE A 43 15.62 -5.35 -7.61
N GLY A 44 16.31 -4.48 -6.86
CA GLY A 44 15.84 -3.11 -6.57
C GLY A 44 14.70 -3.07 -5.55
N GLY A 45 14.37 -1.87 -5.06
CA GLY A 45 13.29 -1.63 -4.10
C GLY A 45 11.92 -1.33 -4.73
N GLY A 46 11.83 -1.33 -6.07
CA GLY A 46 10.61 -1.08 -6.85
C GLY A 46 10.94 -0.84 -8.32
N TYR A 47 9.94 -0.89 -9.21
CA TYR A 47 10.12 -0.68 -10.65
C TYR A 47 10.04 0.80 -11.04
N ARG A 48 8.92 1.49 -10.76
CA ARG A 48 8.76 2.92 -11.13
C ARG A 48 9.41 3.86 -10.13
N ALA A 49 9.41 3.47 -8.86
CA ALA A 49 10.01 4.19 -7.75
C ALA A 49 10.31 3.23 -6.60
N GLU A 50 11.11 3.66 -5.63
CA GLU A 50 11.35 2.90 -4.40
C GLU A 50 10.03 2.64 -3.67
N GLY A 51 9.79 1.38 -3.28
CA GLY A 51 8.56 0.94 -2.64
C GLY A 51 7.42 0.57 -3.61
N ASP A 52 7.61 0.67 -4.93
CA ASP A 52 6.66 0.11 -5.89
C ASP A 52 6.55 -1.41 -5.69
N GLN A 53 5.32 -1.92 -5.60
CA GLN A 53 5.05 -3.34 -5.42
C GLN A 53 5.48 -4.15 -6.64
N CYS A 54 5.46 -3.56 -7.83
CA CYS A 54 6.06 -4.15 -9.02
C CYS A 54 7.58 -3.98 -8.96
N ARG A 55 8.35 -5.04 -9.22
CA ARG A 55 9.81 -5.05 -9.11
C ARG A 55 10.47 -5.71 -10.32
N ARG A 56 11.70 -5.28 -10.67
CA ARG A 56 12.46 -5.89 -11.77
C ARG A 56 12.88 -7.31 -11.39
N ILE A 57 12.90 -8.19 -12.38
CA ILE A 57 13.28 -9.59 -12.25
C ILE A 57 14.51 -9.86 -13.12
N GLY A 58 15.50 -10.54 -12.55
CA GLY A 58 16.71 -10.98 -13.23
C GLY A 58 16.57 -12.34 -13.91
N GLU A 59 17.70 -12.94 -14.23
CA GLU A 59 17.76 -14.26 -14.88
C GLU A 59 17.72 -15.42 -13.88
N ASN A 60 16.89 -16.42 -14.16
CA ASN A 60 16.95 -17.77 -13.61
C ASN A 60 16.49 -18.78 -14.68
N GLU A 61 16.33 -20.06 -14.31
CA GLU A 61 15.89 -21.12 -15.23
C GLU A 61 14.53 -20.84 -15.89
N PHE A 62 13.61 -20.18 -15.16
CA PHE A 62 12.28 -19.84 -15.65
C PHE A 62 12.22 -18.52 -16.42
N THR A 63 12.99 -17.51 -16.00
CA THR A 63 12.85 -16.13 -16.50
C THR A 63 13.76 -15.81 -17.67
N ASN A 64 14.79 -16.63 -17.95
CA ASN A 64 15.74 -16.41 -19.05
C ASN A 64 15.06 -16.19 -20.41
N GLN A 65 13.95 -16.88 -20.67
CA GLN A 65 13.20 -16.84 -21.93
C GLN A 65 12.38 -15.55 -22.12
N PHE A 66 12.29 -14.71 -21.07
CA PHE A 66 11.53 -13.45 -21.09
C PHE A 66 12.43 -12.21 -21.03
N LEU A 67 13.75 -12.38 -20.95
CA LEU A 67 14.70 -11.27 -20.91
C LEU A 67 14.96 -10.76 -22.34
N ASP A 68 14.91 -9.45 -22.50
CA ASP A 68 15.05 -8.74 -23.76
C ASP A 68 15.91 -7.49 -23.54
N ASP A 69 16.78 -7.12 -24.49
CA ASP A 69 17.61 -5.91 -24.38
C ASP A 69 16.80 -4.62 -24.58
N ALA A 70 15.64 -4.71 -25.22
CA ALA A 70 14.71 -3.61 -25.43
C ALA A 70 13.59 -3.54 -24.38
N ALA A 71 13.54 -4.43 -23.39
CA ALA A 71 12.48 -4.44 -22.37
C ALA A 71 12.97 -4.84 -20.96
N ASN A 72 12.32 -4.30 -19.94
CA ASN A 72 12.51 -4.73 -18.56
C ASN A 72 11.54 -5.87 -18.25
N LEU A 73 12.03 -6.97 -17.68
CA LEU A 73 11.18 -7.97 -17.04
C LEU A 73 10.79 -7.50 -15.64
N VAL A 74 9.49 -7.39 -15.39
CA VAL A 74 8.91 -6.86 -14.15
C VAL A 74 7.89 -7.84 -13.59
N GLY A 75 8.00 -8.18 -12.30
CA GLY A 75 6.98 -8.96 -11.59
C GLY A 75 6.12 -8.07 -10.72
N CYS A 76 4.81 -8.23 -10.82
CA CYS A 76 3.83 -7.57 -9.98
C CYS A 76 3.00 -8.65 -9.25
N PRO A 77 2.70 -8.52 -7.95
CA PRO A 77 1.73 -9.37 -7.28
C PRO A 77 0.43 -9.46 -8.07
N GLU A 78 -0.11 -10.66 -8.25
CA GLU A 78 -1.30 -10.89 -9.07
C GLU A 78 -2.59 -10.31 -8.47
N ASP A 79 -2.58 -10.06 -7.16
CA ASP A 79 -3.66 -9.44 -6.38
C ASP A 79 -3.49 -7.92 -6.22
N MET A 80 -2.46 -7.34 -6.84
CA MET A 80 -2.24 -5.89 -6.81
C MET A 80 -3.43 -5.14 -7.42
N GLU A 81 -3.91 -4.14 -6.69
CA GLU A 81 -4.87 -3.18 -7.22
C GLU A 81 -4.23 -2.35 -8.36
N ASN A 82 -4.99 -2.08 -9.42
CA ASN A 82 -4.56 -1.23 -10.54
C ASN A 82 -3.50 -1.83 -11.49
N LEU A 83 -3.37 -3.16 -11.58
CA LEU A 83 -2.57 -3.81 -12.62
C LEU A 83 -2.90 -3.33 -14.04
N GLY A 84 -4.17 -3.04 -14.35
CA GLY A 84 -4.57 -2.48 -15.64
C GLY A 84 -4.00 -1.08 -15.91
N VAL A 85 -3.83 -0.27 -14.87
CA VAL A 85 -3.18 1.05 -14.98
C VAL A 85 -1.68 0.87 -15.22
N PHE A 86 -1.03 -0.06 -14.51
CA PHE A 86 0.37 -0.41 -14.78
C PHE A 86 0.59 -0.76 -16.25
N VAL A 87 -0.25 -1.64 -16.81
CA VAL A 87 -0.19 -2.03 -18.22
C VAL A 87 -0.36 -0.82 -19.14
N THR A 88 -1.37 0.02 -18.88
CA THR A 88 -1.68 1.18 -19.72
C THR A 88 -0.56 2.24 -19.70
N ASP A 89 -0.01 2.55 -18.51
CA ASP A 89 0.99 3.59 -18.34
C ASP A 89 2.37 3.18 -18.90
N THR A 90 2.69 1.89 -18.80
CA THR A 90 4.02 1.38 -19.16
C THR A 90 4.07 0.74 -20.55
N GLY A 91 2.91 0.39 -21.13
CA GLY A 91 2.84 -0.42 -22.35
C GLY A 91 3.32 -1.85 -22.12
N ALA A 92 3.10 -2.39 -20.93
CA ALA A 92 3.55 -3.73 -20.56
C ALA A 92 2.75 -4.84 -21.23
N ASP A 93 3.44 -5.91 -21.63
CA ASP A 93 2.82 -7.15 -22.09
C ASP A 93 3.02 -8.27 -21.06
N GLU A 94 1.95 -8.99 -20.72
CA GLU A 94 2.06 -10.17 -19.84
C GLU A 94 2.78 -11.30 -20.57
N VAL A 95 3.87 -11.81 -19.98
CA VAL A 95 4.70 -12.88 -20.56
C VAL A 95 4.68 -14.17 -19.73
N GLY A 96 4.19 -14.12 -18.50
CA GLY A 96 4.08 -15.31 -17.66
C GLY A 96 3.45 -15.04 -16.30
N ARG A 97 3.21 -16.12 -15.56
CA ARG A 97 2.73 -16.10 -14.17
C ARG A 97 3.46 -17.16 -13.37
N LYS A 98 3.85 -16.84 -12.13
CA LYS A 98 4.55 -17.76 -11.24
C LYS A 98 4.44 -17.30 -9.78
N ASP A 99 4.15 -18.24 -8.89
CA ASP A 99 4.17 -18.07 -7.43
C ASP A 99 3.42 -16.81 -6.93
N GLY A 100 2.24 -16.51 -7.49
CA GLY A 100 1.44 -15.34 -7.11
C GLY A 100 1.89 -14.02 -7.76
N TYR A 101 2.77 -14.07 -8.76
CA TYR A 101 3.20 -12.91 -9.53
C TYR A 101 2.80 -13.04 -11.01
N ILE A 102 2.47 -11.90 -11.60
CA ILE A 102 2.36 -11.72 -13.05
C ILE A 102 3.66 -11.08 -13.53
N LEU A 103 4.26 -11.68 -14.56
CA LEU A 103 5.47 -11.19 -15.20
C LEU A 103 5.09 -10.40 -16.44
N PHE A 104 5.65 -9.20 -16.52
CA PHE A 104 5.44 -8.25 -17.58
C PHE A 104 6.75 -7.93 -18.29
N SER A 105 6.73 -7.91 -19.61
CA SER A 105 7.76 -7.27 -20.43
C SER A 105 7.38 -5.80 -20.61
N VAL A 106 8.25 -4.88 -20.17
CA VAL A 106 8.01 -3.44 -20.21
C VAL A 106 9.02 -2.77 -21.15
N PRO A 107 8.58 -2.24 -22.31
CA PRO A 107 9.50 -1.63 -23.27
C PRO A 107 10.33 -0.49 -22.68
N VAL A 108 11.64 -0.51 -22.93
CA VAL A 108 12.55 0.60 -22.61
C VAL A 108 12.62 1.48 -23.85
N ARG A 109 12.01 2.67 -23.79
CA ARG A 109 12.07 3.66 -24.87
C ARG A 109 13.29 4.56 -24.77
#